data_AF-A0A094CAD7-F1
#
_entry.id   AF-A0A094CAD7-F1
#
_cell.length_a   1.000
_cell.length_b   1.000
_cell.length_c   1.000
_cell.angle_alpha   90.00
_cell.angle_beta   90.00
_cell.angle_gamma   90.00
#
_symmetry.space_group_name_H-M   'P 1'
#
loop_
_entity.id
_entity.type
_entity.pdbx_description
1 polymer ?
#
loop_
_entity_poly.entity_id
_entity_poly.type
_entity_poly.pdbx_seq_one_letter_code
_entity_poly.pdbx_strand_id
1 'polypeptide(L)'
;MKLTLTLAATVLPLAAVAGPIVSRTNVNGCKPLGCYTDSVSFRALNINTQVPGGPSGQSPEACTAACIAHDLAFSGVEFGGECWCGAFINNGHTLASDQGICSTPCLGAPGETCGGADAINIYDCTEALPAPVSYNGCAPLGCYTDSVSLRTLAINVQVAGGPNNQGPDVCTAACKAAGFRYAGNEYGGECWCGSSLDNGGGPAPDLNEQCQMPCHGDSSLFCGGPNRLTLFDCSPPAPPSSCGTPATCGSFVLISDASCGPLQQCTCAFDADGRSVCVENTYCSDPACTSDADCGAGGVCWAQSCCGQGVCTFPSSICANPARLMFRGVQNSERSECTGAYCE
;
A
#
# COMPACT_ATOMS: atom_id res chain seq x y z
N MET A 1 -48.78 61.99 -30.69
CA MET A 1 -47.36 61.81 -30.39
C MET A 1 -47.20 60.58 -29.50
N LYS A 2 -46.56 59.54 -30.03
CA LYS A 2 -46.04 58.40 -29.26
C LYS A 2 -44.81 58.86 -28.49
N LEU A 3 -44.61 58.37 -27.27
CA LEU A 3 -43.37 57.66 -26.92
C LEU A 3 -43.56 56.93 -25.57
N THR A 4 -43.65 55.60 -25.67
CA THR A 4 -43.40 54.66 -24.58
C THR A 4 -41.89 54.49 -24.43
N LEU A 5 -41.37 54.48 -23.20
CA LEU A 5 -40.00 54.02 -22.94
C LEU A 5 -40.02 53.08 -21.72
N THR A 6 -39.95 51.79 -22.01
CA THR A 6 -39.78 50.71 -21.03
C THR A 6 -38.28 50.48 -20.88
N LEU A 7 -37.73 50.66 -19.67
CA LEU A 7 -36.33 50.34 -19.38
C LEU A 7 -36.21 48.86 -19.00
N ALA A 8 -35.63 48.05 -19.87
CA ALA A 8 -35.22 46.69 -19.56
C ALA A 8 -33.84 46.71 -18.92
N ALA A 9 -33.73 46.28 -17.67
CA ALA A 9 -32.44 46.02 -17.02
C ALA A 9 -31.97 44.62 -17.38
N THR A 10 -31.06 44.53 -18.34
CA THR A 10 -30.27 43.33 -18.63
C THR A 10 -29.22 43.15 -17.55
N VAL A 11 -29.41 42.15 -16.68
CA VAL A 11 -28.33 41.63 -15.82
C VAL A 11 -27.47 40.72 -16.68
N LEU A 12 -26.22 41.12 -16.93
CA LEU A 12 -25.22 40.26 -17.58
C LEU A 12 -24.83 39.11 -16.63
N PRO A 13 -24.70 37.86 -17.12
CA PRO A 13 -24.17 36.79 -16.29
C PRO A 13 -22.68 37.02 -16.02
N LEU A 14 -22.30 36.82 -14.76
CA LEU A 14 -20.92 36.84 -14.30
C LEU A 14 -20.21 35.64 -14.92
N ALA A 15 -19.36 35.87 -15.93
CA ALA A 15 -18.47 34.83 -16.43
C ALA A 15 -17.45 34.52 -15.34
N ALA A 16 -17.58 33.35 -14.71
CA ALA A 16 -16.52 32.76 -13.91
C ALA A 16 -15.34 32.50 -14.86
N VAL A 17 -14.32 33.36 -14.79
CA VAL A 17 -13.06 33.11 -15.47
C VAL A 17 -12.42 31.93 -14.75
N ALA A 18 -12.56 30.74 -15.31
CA ALA A 18 -11.81 29.57 -14.87
C ALA A 18 -10.32 29.96 -14.92
N GLY A 19 -9.68 30.02 -13.76
CA GLY A 19 -8.24 30.13 -13.68
C GLY A 19 -7.59 28.96 -14.44
N PRO A 20 -6.32 29.09 -14.85
CA PRO A 20 -5.64 27.99 -15.52
C PRO A 20 -5.66 26.78 -14.60
N ILE A 21 -6.17 25.65 -15.11
CA ILE A 21 -6.21 24.36 -14.43
C ILE A 21 -4.76 24.05 -14.02
N VAL A 22 -4.47 24.09 -12.72
CA VAL A 22 -3.11 23.86 -12.24
C VAL A 22 -2.85 22.36 -12.32
N SER A 23 -2.22 21.91 -13.41
CA SER A 23 -1.66 20.57 -13.49
C SER A 23 -0.46 20.49 -12.54
N ARG A 24 -0.69 20.03 -11.31
CA ARG A 24 0.36 19.83 -10.31
C ARG A 24 1.10 18.54 -10.62
N THR A 25 2.42 18.60 -10.68
CA THR A 25 3.27 17.41 -10.87
C THR A 25 3.38 16.55 -9.60
N ASN A 26 3.00 17.08 -8.44
CA ASN A 26 3.00 16.37 -7.16
C ASN A 26 2.04 17.04 -6.15
N VAL A 27 1.29 16.25 -5.37
CA VAL A 27 0.34 16.71 -4.34
C VAL A 27 0.63 15.96 -3.03
N ASN A 28 1.12 16.65 -1.99
CA ASN A 28 1.52 16.04 -0.71
C ASN A 28 2.53 14.88 -0.83
N GLY A 29 3.43 14.92 -1.81
CA GLY A 29 4.34 13.82 -2.12
C GLY A 29 3.76 12.81 -3.12
N CYS A 30 2.44 12.81 -3.35
CA CYS A 30 1.78 11.89 -4.28
C CYS A 30 1.94 12.32 -5.73
N LYS A 31 2.25 11.36 -6.60
CA LYS A 31 2.34 11.52 -8.05
C LYS A 31 0.95 11.34 -8.69
N PRO A 32 0.43 12.28 -9.48
CA PRO A 32 -0.79 12.06 -10.24
C PRO A 32 -0.56 10.96 -11.30
N LEU A 33 -1.46 9.98 -11.35
CA LEU A 33 -1.44 8.94 -12.38
C LEU A 33 -2.36 9.26 -13.56
N GLY A 34 -3.41 10.05 -13.33
CA GLY A 34 -4.35 10.49 -14.36
C GLY A 34 -5.79 10.09 -14.05
N CYS A 35 -6.65 10.21 -15.06
CA CYS A 35 -8.05 9.82 -15.00
C CYS A 35 -8.20 8.33 -15.31
N TYR A 36 -8.85 7.58 -14.41
CA TYR A 36 -9.18 6.17 -14.55
C TYR A 36 -10.69 6.00 -14.67
N THR A 37 -11.11 4.96 -15.38
CA THR A 37 -12.51 4.52 -15.39
C THR A 37 -12.90 4.00 -14.01
N ASP A 38 -14.08 4.35 -13.52
CA ASP A 38 -14.64 3.87 -12.25
C ASP A 38 -16.07 3.32 -12.46
N SER A 39 -16.66 2.70 -11.44
CA SER A 39 -18.06 2.31 -11.40
C SER A 39 -18.54 2.10 -9.97
N VAL A 40 -19.76 2.55 -9.66
CA VAL A 40 -20.43 2.22 -8.38
C VAL A 40 -20.53 0.73 -8.09
N SER A 41 -20.55 -0.11 -9.14
CA SER A 41 -20.64 -1.58 -9.00
C SER A 41 -19.27 -2.27 -8.93
N PHE A 42 -18.21 -1.56 -9.29
CA PHE A 42 -16.85 -2.05 -9.32
C PHE A 42 -15.90 -0.86 -9.20
N ARG A 43 -15.51 -0.55 -7.96
CA ARG A 43 -14.78 0.68 -7.64
C ARG A 43 -13.31 0.58 -7.98
N ALA A 44 -12.69 1.64 -8.47
CA ALA A 44 -11.24 1.67 -8.69
C ALA A 44 -10.45 1.60 -7.38
N LEU A 45 -10.98 2.25 -6.34
CA LEU A 45 -10.44 2.29 -4.97
C LEU A 45 -11.59 2.00 -3.99
N ASN A 46 -11.36 1.15 -2.98
CA ASN A 46 -12.46 0.54 -2.22
C ASN A 46 -12.92 1.34 -1.00
N ILE A 47 -12.13 2.30 -0.53
CA ILE A 47 -12.36 2.97 0.76
C ILE A 47 -12.82 4.40 0.49
N ASN A 48 -14.08 4.72 0.77
CA ASN A 48 -14.57 6.10 0.71
C ASN A 48 -14.26 6.79 2.05
N THR A 49 -13.25 7.65 2.08
CA THR A 49 -12.88 8.37 3.30
C THR A 49 -13.45 9.79 3.33
N GLN A 50 -13.65 10.31 4.54
CA GLN A 50 -14.06 11.70 4.72
C GLN A 50 -12.83 12.61 4.84
N VAL A 51 -12.90 13.75 4.15
CA VAL A 51 -11.89 14.81 4.28
C VAL A 51 -12.33 15.88 5.29
N PRO A 52 -11.41 16.70 5.83
CA PRO A 52 -11.76 17.83 6.68
C PRO A 52 -12.79 18.75 6.00
N GLY A 53 -13.91 19.03 6.66
CA GLY A 53 -15.02 19.80 6.08
C GLY A 53 -16.00 18.97 5.24
N GLY A 54 -15.84 17.64 5.20
CA GLY A 54 -16.69 16.73 4.45
C GLY A 54 -16.61 16.97 2.94
N PRO A 55 -17.66 16.63 2.17
CA PRO A 55 -17.66 16.83 0.71
C PRO A 55 -17.37 18.26 0.28
N SER A 56 -17.77 19.26 1.06
CA SER A 56 -17.50 20.68 0.78
C SER A 56 -16.05 21.11 1.01
N GLY A 57 -15.24 20.28 1.67
CA GLY A 57 -13.80 20.47 1.82
C GLY A 57 -12.98 19.72 0.78
N GLN A 58 -13.62 19.05 -0.18
CA GLN A 58 -12.90 18.12 -1.06
C GLN A 58 -11.96 18.82 -2.04
N SER A 59 -10.73 18.32 -2.09
CA SER A 59 -9.66 18.68 -3.01
C SER A 59 -8.65 17.54 -3.15
N PRO A 60 -7.77 17.55 -4.16
CA PRO A 60 -6.64 16.63 -4.26
C PRO A 60 -5.76 16.63 -3.00
N GLU A 61 -5.47 17.79 -2.41
CA GLU A 61 -4.66 17.91 -1.19
C GLU A 61 -5.35 17.28 0.00
N ALA A 62 -6.64 17.59 0.19
CA ALA A 62 -7.40 17.07 1.31
C ALA A 62 -7.51 15.54 1.24
N CYS A 63 -7.75 15.02 0.03
CA CYS A 63 -7.90 13.59 -0.18
C CYS A 63 -6.57 12.82 -0.08
N THR A 64 -5.50 13.29 -0.73
CA THR A 64 -4.17 12.68 -0.61
C THR A 64 -3.68 12.68 0.84
N ALA A 65 -3.86 13.78 1.57
CA ALA A 65 -3.49 13.86 2.99
C ALA A 65 -4.30 12.87 3.84
N ALA A 66 -5.61 12.74 3.60
CA ALA A 66 -6.45 11.78 4.30
C ALA A 66 -6.01 10.33 4.03
N CYS A 67 -5.75 9.96 2.77
CA CYS A 67 -5.29 8.62 2.43
C CYS A 67 -3.89 8.31 3.01
N ILE A 68 -2.96 9.27 2.99
CA ILE A 68 -1.64 9.12 3.64
C ILE A 68 -1.80 8.91 5.15
N ALA A 69 -2.69 9.65 5.81
CA ALA A 69 -2.95 9.49 7.25
C ALA A 69 -3.56 8.12 7.61
N HIS A 70 -4.08 7.39 6.62
CA HIS A 70 -4.57 6.01 6.76
C HIS A 70 -3.56 4.96 6.27
N ASP A 71 -2.33 5.38 5.94
CA ASP A 71 -1.28 4.54 5.36
C ASP A 71 -1.71 3.84 4.05
N LEU A 72 -2.54 4.51 3.23
CA LEU A 72 -3.04 3.99 1.96
C LEU A 72 -2.25 4.57 0.77
N ALA A 73 -1.73 3.67 -0.06
CA ALA A 73 -0.80 4.01 -1.14
C ALA A 73 -1.43 4.79 -2.30
N PHE A 74 -2.75 4.70 -2.47
CA PHE A 74 -3.47 5.39 -3.54
C PHE A 74 -4.59 6.24 -2.97
N SER A 75 -4.74 7.42 -3.55
CA SER A 75 -5.87 8.31 -3.32
C SER A 75 -6.55 8.61 -4.65
N GLY A 76 -7.83 8.91 -4.61
CA GLY A 76 -8.62 9.23 -5.78
C GLY A 76 -9.74 10.19 -5.46
N VAL A 77 -9.90 11.19 -6.30
CA VAL A 77 -10.95 12.19 -6.17
C VAL A 77 -12.03 11.95 -7.23
N GLU A 78 -13.29 11.88 -6.79
CA GLU A 78 -14.43 11.55 -7.66
C GLU A 78 -15.60 12.51 -7.43
N PHE A 79 -16.36 12.77 -8.50
CA PHE A 79 -17.64 13.48 -8.49
C PHE A 79 -17.65 14.83 -7.76
N GLY A 80 -16.50 15.51 -7.71
CA GLY A 80 -16.33 16.81 -7.05
C GLY A 80 -16.23 16.77 -5.52
N GLY A 81 -16.79 15.76 -4.87
CA GLY A 81 -16.99 15.72 -3.41
C GLY A 81 -16.55 14.43 -2.71
N GLU A 82 -16.11 13.41 -3.45
CA GLU A 82 -15.78 12.10 -2.90
C GLU A 82 -14.27 11.89 -2.87
N CYS A 83 -13.78 11.32 -1.76
CA CYS A 83 -12.40 10.88 -1.60
C CYS A 83 -12.36 9.37 -1.45
N TRP A 84 -11.64 8.71 -2.33
CA TRP A 84 -11.45 7.28 -2.31
C TRP A 84 -9.97 6.95 -2.06
N CYS A 85 -9.72 5.94 -1.24
CA CYS A 85 -8.38 5.47 -0.91
C CYS A 85 -8.26 3.97 -1.19
N GLY A 86 -7.03 3.51 -1.37
CA GLY A 86 -6.74 2.08 -1.48
C GLY A 86 -5.27 1.78 -1.29
N ALA A 87 -4.96 0.55 -0.86
CA ALA A 87 -3.59 0.03 -0.91
C ALA A 87 -3.16 -0.30 -2.35
N PHE A 88 -4.13 -0.49 -3.25
CA PHE A 88 -3.95 -0.79 -4.67
C PHE A 88 -5.12 -0.22 -5.47
N ILE A 89 -4.90 -0.05 -6.78
CA ILE A 89 -5.97 0.17 -7.76
C ILE A 89 -6.54 -1.21 -8.11
N ASN A 90 -7.86 -1.39 -8.00
CA ASN A 90 -8.50 -2.67 -8.30
C ASN A 90 -8.22 -3.13 -9.74
N ASN A 91 -8.08 -4.45 -9.93
CA ASN A 91 -7.83 -5.05 -11.24
C ASN A 91 -8.97 -4.75 -12.22
N GLY A 92 -8.65 -4.49 -13.49
CA GLY A 92 -9.66 -4.19 -14.52
C GLY A 92 -9.97 -2.71 -14.70
N HIS A 93 -9.44 -1.85 -13.82
CA HIS A 93 -9.45 -0.40 -14.02
C HIS A 93 -8.26 0.04 -14.86
N THR A 94 -8.50 0.89 -15.85
CA THR A 94 -7.48 1.41 -16.77
C THR A 94 -7.59 2.92 -16.89
N LEU A 95 -6.54 3.55 -17.42
CA LEU A 95 -6.60 4.96 -17.79
C LEU A 95 -7.74 5.18 -18.78
N ALA A 96 -8.56 6.18 -18.50
CA ALA A 96 -9.63 6.59 -19.40
C ALA A 96 -9.03 7.08 -20.73
N SER A 97 -9.58 6.63 -21.85
CA SER A 97 -9.15 7.06 -23.19
C SER A 97 -9.37 8.56 -23.39
N ASP A 98 -10.42 9.11 -22.78
CA ASP A 98 -10.66 10.54 -22.66
C ASP A 98 -10.38 10.98 -21.22
N GLN A 99 -9.29 11.73 -21.01
CA GLN A 99 -8.94 12.28 -19.69
C GLN A 99 -9.88 13.41 -19.25
N GLY A 100 -10.61 14.02 -20.19
CA GLY A 100 -11.54 15.11 -19.94
C GLY A 100 -12.79 14.70 -19.16
N ILE A 101 -13.08 13.40 -19.05
CA ILE A 101 -14.20 12.92 -18.22
C ILE A 101 -13.94 13.16 -16.73
N CYS A 102 -12.68 13.32 -16.32
CA CYS A 102 -12.30 13.71 -14.95
C CYS A 102 -12.12 15.24 -14.79
N SER A 103 -13.07 16.03 -15.28
CA SER A 103 -13.01 17.51 -15.24
C SER A 103 -13.99 18.16 -14.27
N THR A 104 -14.70 17.37 -13.45
CA THR A 104 -15.62 17.91 -12.45
C THR A 104 -14.84 18.78 -11.45
N PRO A 105 -15.21 20.05 -11.26
CA PRO A 105 -14.54 20.89 -10.27
C PRO A 105 -14.68 20.34 -8.85
N CYS A 106 -13.62 20.42 -8.06
CA CYS A 106 -13.67 20.06 -6.66
C CYS A 106 -14.57 21.03 -5.87
N LEU A 107 -15.43 20.50 -5.00
CA LEU A 107 -16.35 21.32 -4.19
C LEU A 107 -15.61 22.24 -3.22
N GLY A 108 -14.51 21.76 -2.62
CA GLY A 108 -13.67 22.55 -1.70
C GLY A 108 -12.58 23.37 -2.39
N ALA A 109 -12.26 23.06 -3.65
CA ALA A 109 -11.26 23.78 -4.44
C ALA A 109 -11.71 23.92 -5.91
N PRO A 110 -12.64 24.83 -6.24
CA PRO A 110 -13.26 24.90 -7.58
C PRO A 110 -12.31 25.17 -8.76
N GLY A 111 -11.05 25.52 -8.49
CA GLY A 111 -9.99 25.66 -9.51
C GLY A 111 -9.27 24.36 -9.85
N GLU A 112 -9.63 23.25 -9.20
CA GLU A 112 -8.99 21.93 -9.34
C GLU A 112 -10.02 20.88 -9.80
N THR A 113 -9.54 19.77 -10.34
CA THR A 113 -10.37 18.69 -10.87
C THR A 113 -10.48 17.53 -9.91
N CYS A 114 -11.71 17.08 -9.65
CA CYS A 114 -12.06 15.99 -8.75
C CYS A 114 -12.91 14.93 -9.45
N GLY A 115 -12.34 14.30 -10.46
CA GLY A 115 -12.95 13.18 -11.17
C GLY A 115 -14.15 13.58 -12.02
N GLY A 116 -15.09 12.66 -12.17
CA GLY A 116 -16.21 12.69 -13.09
C GLY A 116 -17.33 11.75 -12.62
N ALA A 117 -18.36 11.59 -13.44
CA ALA A 117 -19.30 10.48 -13.27
C ALA A 117 -18.63 9.19 -13.75
N ASP A 118 -18.54 8.17 -12.88
CA ASP A 118 -17.88 6.89 -13.16
C ASP A 118 -16.41 7.07 -13.63
N ALA A 119 -15.72 8.08 -13.10
CA ALA A 119 -14.35 8.40 -13.47
C ALA A 119 -13.61 9.12 -12.34
N ILE A 120 -12.39 8.68 -12.05
CA ILE A 120 -11.64 9.08 -10.86
C ILE A 120 -10.23 9.56 -11.22
N ASN A 121 -9.80 10.70 -10.69
CA ASN A 121 -8.38 11.09 -10.78
C ASN A 121 -7.60 10.38 -9.68
N ILE A 122 -6.66 9.50 -10.03
CA ILE A 122 -5.86 8.72 -9.07
C ILE A 122 -4.48 9.35 -8.87
N TYR A 123 -4.02 9.34 -7.61
CA TYR A 123 -2.68 9.72 -7.20
C TYR A 123 -1.99 8.55 -6.49
N ASP A 124 -0.74 8.30 -6.85
CA ASP A 124 0.17 7.35 -6.19
C ASP A 124 0.93 8.07 -5.07
N CYS A 125 0.60 7.72 -3.83
CA CYS A 125 1.16 8.25 -2.61
C CYS A 125 2.22 7.34 -1.99
N THR A 126 2.66 6.27 -2.67
CA THR A 126 3.54 5.24 -2.10
C THR A 126 4.82 5.82 -1.50
N GLU A 127 5.46 6.76 -2.19
CA GLU A 127 6.69 7.42 -1.75
C GLU A 127 6.45 8.51 -0.69
N ALA A 128 5.20 8.93 -0.50
CA ALA A 128 4.80 9.89 0.52
C ALA A 128 4.46 9.24 1.86
N LEU A 129 4.24 7.92 1.88
CA LEU A 129 3.90 7.20 3.11
C LEU A 129 5.08 7.19 4.10
N PRO A 130 4.81 7.42 5.39
CA PRO A 130 5.85 7.27 6.41
C PRO A 130 6.39 5.83 6.43
N ALA A 131 7.64 5.69 6.88
CA ALA A 131 8.19 4.37 7.12
C ALA A 131 7.40 3.69 8.26
N PRO A 132 7.02 2.40 8.13
CA PRO A 132 6.33 1.69 9.20
C PRO A 132 7.17 1.68 10.47
N VAL A 133 6.57 2.07 11.59
CA VAL A 133 7.27 2.17 12.87
C VAL A 133 7.32 0.79 13.53
N SER A 134 8.52 0.31 13.82
CA SER A 134 8.73 -0.89 14.63
C SER A 134 8.84 -0.52 16.10
N TYR A 135 8.21 -1.31 16.97
CA TYR A 135 8.23 -1.11 18.41
C TYR A 135 8.89 -2.30 19.07
N ASN A 136 9.92 -2.08 19.90
CA ASN A 136 10.60 -3.15 20.64
C ASN A 136 11.12 -4.30 19.76
N GLY A 137 11.49 -4.01 18.51
CA GLY A 137 11.90 -5.01 17.52
C GLY A 137 10.76 -5.85 16.95
N CYS A 138 9.51 -5.45 17.18
CA CYS A 138 8.33 -6.02 16.54
C CYS A 138 7.98 -5.21 15.29
N ALA A 139 7.89 -5.88 14.14
CA ALA A 139 7.57 -5.26 12.87
C ALA A 139 6.04 -5.12 12.73
N PRO A 140 5.52 -3.97 12.28
CA PRO A 140 4.10 -3.82 12.02
C PRO A 140 3.66 -4.69 10.83
N LEU A 141 2.54 -5.39 10.98
CA LEU A 141 1.90 -6.19 9.93
C LEU A 141 0.67 -5.49 9.34
N GLY A 142 0.14 -4.48 10.02
CA GLY A 142 -1.04 -3.73 9.60
C GLY A 142 -2.32 -4.20 10.30
N CYS A 143 -3.46 -3.95 9.67
CA CYS A 143 -4.77 -4.24 10.24
C CYS A 143 -5.22 -5.68 9.99
N TYR A 144 -5.67 -6.36 11.04
CA TYR A 144 -6.12 -7.75 11.01
C TYR A 144 -7.54 -7.88 11.56
N THR A 145 -8.29 -8.84 11.02
CA THR A 145 -9.61 -9.19 11.55
C THR A 145 -9.49 -9.80 12.94
N ASP A 146 -10.47 -9.50 13.78
CA ASP A 146 -10.66 -10.17 15.07
C ASP A 146 -12.14 -10.48 15.30
N SER A 147 -12.44 -11.22 16.37
CA SER A 147 -13.80 -11.46 16.82
C SER A 147 -13.83 -11.70 18.32
N VAL A 148 -14.73 -11.01 19.02
CA VAL A 148 -14.93 -11.21 20.47
C VAL A 148 -15.22 -12.67 20.83
N SER A 149 -15.94 -13.40 19.96
CA SER A 149 -16.28 -14.82 20.20
C SER A 149 -15.21 -15.79 19.72
N LEU A 150 -14.31 -15.37 18.83
CA LEU A 150 -13.31 -16.20 18.15
C LEU A 150 -12.04 -15.38 17.91
N ARG A 151 -11.31 -15.12 18.99
CA ARG A 151 -10.15 -14.21 18.97
C ARG A 151 -9.05 -14.69 18.03
N THR A 152 -8.49 -13.77 17.25
CA THR A 152 -7.31 -13.97 16.40
C THR A 152 -6.05 -14.14 17.24
N LEU A 153 -5.94 -13.40 18.35
CA LEU A 153 -4.90 -13.56 19.36
C LEU A 153 -5.55 -13.93 20.69
N ALA A 154 -5.24 -15.12 21.23
CA ALA A 154 -6.01 -15.69 22.33
C ALA A 154 -5.80 -15.02 23.70
N ILE A 155 -4.68 -14.31 23.90
CA ILE A 155 -4.24 -13.89 25.24
C ILE A 155 -4.33 -12.38 25.39
N ASN A 156 -5.31 -11.89 26.16
CA ASN A 156 -5.34 -10.50 26.59
C ASN A 156 -4.34 -10.29 27.75
N VAL A 157 -3.43 -9.33 27.61
CA VAL A 157 -2.43 -9.00 28.63
C VAL A 157 -2.60 -7.59 29.17
N GLN A 158 -2.18 -7.39 30.41
CA GLN A 158 -2.09 -6.07 30.99
C GLN A 158 -0.75 -5.43 30.62
N VAL A 159 -0.80 -4.15 30.26
CA VAL A 159 0.40 -3.37 29.91
C VAL A 159 0.88 -2.53 31.08
N ALA A 160 2.15 -2.13 31.03
CA ALA A 160 2.71 -1.19 32.00
C ALA A 160 1.90 0.12 31.98
N GLY A 161 1.49 0.60 33.16
CA GLY A 161 0.63 1.78 33.29
C GLY A 161 -0.89 1.51 33.12
N GLY A 162 -1.30 0.27 32.84
CA GLY A 162 -2.70 -0.13 32.73
C GLY A 162 -3.36 0.28 31.40
N PRO A 163 -4.68 0.02 31.24
CA PRO A 163 -5.40 0.19 29.97
C PRO A 163 -5.47 1.65 29.46
N ASN A 164 -5.25 2.63 30.34
CA ASN A 164 -5.18 4.04 29.95
C ASN A 164 -3.82 4.45 29.39
N ASN A 165 -2.80 3.60 29.54
CA ASN A 165 -1.48 3.81 28.94
C ASN A 165 -1.31 2.93 27.69
N GLN A 166 -2.39 2.39 27.15
CA GLN A 166 -2.31 1.42 26.06
C GLN A 166 -1.78 2.06 24.78
N GLY A 167 -0.86 1.36 24.11
CA GLY A 167 -0.20 1.79 22.88
C GLY A 167 0.64 0.68 22.25
N PRO A 168 1.10 0.85 21.00
CA PRO A 168 1.95 -0.13 20.31
C PRO A 168 3.23 -0.46 21.10
N ASP A 169 3.89 0.55 21.66
CA ASP A 169 5.13 0.37 22.42
C ASP A 169 4.93 -0.54 23.65
N VAL A 170 4.01 -0.19 24.54
CA VAL A 170 3.79 -0.97 25.77
C VAL A 170 3.16 -2.34 25.50
N CYS A 171 2.35 -2.48 24.45
CA CYS A 171 1.73 -3.75 24.10
C CYS A 171 2.74 -4.73 23.49
N THR A 172 3.55 -4.27 22.53
CA THR A 172 4.63 -5.08 21.96
C THR A 172 5.66 -5.49 23.01
N ALA A 173 6.02 -4.57 23.92
CA ALA A 173 6.90 -4.89 25.05
C ALA A 173 6.31 -5.98 25.95
N ALA A 174 5.01 -5.88 26.31
CA ALA A 174 4.34 -6.85 27.16
C ALA A 174 4.24 -8.24 26.52
N CYS A 175 3.78 -8.31 25.26
CA CYS A 175 3.66 -9.57 24.54
C CYS A 175 5.02 -10.26 24.34
N LYS A 176 6.05 -9.48 23.98
CA LYS A 176 7.41 -9.99 23.81
C LYS A 176 8.00 -10.49 25.13
N ALA A 177 7.81 -9.76 26.23
CA ALA A 177 8.24 -10.20 27.56
C ALA A 177 7.52 -11.48 28.03
N ALA A 178 6.27 -11.68 27.60
CA ALA A 178 5.50 -12.89 27.83
C ALA A 178 5.84 -14.05 26.87
N GLY A 179 6.78 -13.85 25.93
CA GLY A 179 7.27 -14.89 25.01
C GLY A 179 6.36 -15.14 23.80
N PHE A 180 5.44 -14.22 23.48
CA PHE A 180 4.57 -14.34 22.33
C PHE A 180 5.21 -13.80 21.05
N ARG A 181 4.84 -14.42 19.92
CA ARG A 181 5.27 -14.00 18.59
C ARG A 181 4.54 -12.75 18.12
N TYR A 182 3.24 -12.67 18.34
CA TYR A 182 2.40 -11.59 17.85
C TYR A 182 1.89 -10.73 19.00
N ALA A 183 1.81 -9.43 18.74
CA ALA A 183 1.17 -8.44 19.58
C ALA A 183 0.13 -7.69 18.74
N GLY A 184 -1.02 -7.36 19.34
CA GLY A 184 -2.09 -6.64 18.67
C GLY A 184 -2.79 -5.68 19.61
N ASN A 185 -2.97 -4.44 19.17
CA ASN A 185 -3.82 -3.48 19.88
C ASN A 185 -5.25 -3.57 19.34
N GLU A 186 -6.24 -3.63 20.24
CA GLU A 186 -7.66 -3.56 19.87
C GLU A 186 -8.38 -2.49 20.70
N TYR A 187 -9.41 -1.88 20.11
CA TYR A 187 -10.38 -1.04 20.80
C TYR A 187 -9.76 0.10 21.64
N GLY A 188 -8.61 0.63 21.22
CA GLY A 188 -7.90 1.74 21.88
C GLY A 188 -7.21 1.37 23.20
N GLY A 189 -7.74 0.40 23.95
CA GLY A 189 -7.35 0.09 25.32
C GLY A 189 -6.93 -1.35 25.59
N GLU A 190 -7.00 -2.25 24.59
CA GLU A 190 -6.74 -3.67 24.78
C GLU A 190 -5.42 -4.11 24.13
N CYS A 191 -4.69 -5.01 24.81
CA CYS A 191 -3.48 -5.64 24.30
C CYS A 191 -3.69 -7.14 24.19
N TRP A 192 -3.56 -7.67 22.99
CA TRP A 192 -3.72 -9.08 22.69
C TRP A 192 -2.40 -9.68 22.19
N CYS A 193 -2.09 -10.89 22.65
CA CYS A 193 -0.87 -11.61 22.30
C CYS A 193 -1.20 -13.03 21.84
N GLY A 194 -0.33 -13.59 21.00
CA GLY A 194 -0.44 -14.97 20.55
C GLY A 194 0.85 -15.48 19.92
N SER A 195 1.01 -16.79 19.87
CA SER A 195 2.12 -17.42 19.12
C SER A 195 1.72 -17.77 17.69
N SER A 196 0.42 -17.72 17.40
CA SER A 196 -0.24 -17.97 16.11
C SER A 196 -1.36 -16.96 15.90
N LEU A 197 -1.84 -16.88 14.66
CA LEU A 197 -3.13 -16.26 14.34
C LEU A 197 -4.19 -17.38 14.33
N ASP A 198 -5.13 -17.30 15.25
CA ASP A 198 -6.13 -18.33 15.46
C ASP A 198 -7.44 -18.01 14.74
N ASN A 199 -8.36 -18.98 14.66
CA ASN A 199 -9.74 -18.78 14.22
C ASN A 199 -9.93 -18.15 12.82
N GLY A 200 -8.94 -18.29 11.93
CA GLY A 200 -8.99 -17.70 10.59
C GLY A 200 -8.72 -16.20 10.57
N GLY A 201 -8.16 -15.65 11.65
CA GLY A 201 -7.67 -14.29 11.69
C GLY A 201 -6.64 -14.02 10.61
N GLY A 202 -6.78 -12.91 9.91
CA GLY A 202 -5.94 -12.55 8.78
C GLY A 202 -6.04 -11.06 8.46
N PRO A 203 -5.31 -10.59 7.42
CA PRO A 203 -5.38 -9.20 6.99
C PRO A 203 -6.82 -8.75 6.78
N ALA A 204 -7.15 -7.57 7.30
CA ALA A 204 -8.48 -7.00 7.18
C ALA A 204 -8.81 -6.70 5.71
N PRO A 205 -9.98 -7.11 5.19
CA PRO A 205 -10.37 -6.82 3.80
C PRO A 205 -10.59 -5.32 3.54
N ASP A 206 -10.86 -4.57 4.60
CA ASP A 206 -10.97 -3.11 4.67
C ASP A 206 -9.63 -2.40 4.91
N LEU A 207 -8.52 -3.13 4.80
CA LEU A 207 -7.16 -2.59 5.00
C LEU A 207 -7.08 -1.89 6.37
N ASN A 208 -6.52 -0.69 6.44
CA ASN A 208 -6.38 0.07 7.68
C ASN A 208 -7.60 0.90 8.07
N GLU A 209 -8.71 0.86 7.32
CA GLU A 209 -9.86 1.75 7.55
C GLU A 209 -10.44 1.60 8.97
N GLN A 210 -10.63 0.36 9.43
CA GLN A 210 -11.20 0.11 10.76
C GLN A 210 -10.16 -0.10 11.86
N CYS A 211 -8.87 0.10 11.58
CA CYS A 211 -7.78 0.10 12.58
C CYS A 211 -7.35 1.51 13.00
N GLN A 212 -8.30 2.45 13.07
CA GLN A 212 -8.01 3.88 13.31
C GLN A 212 -8.49 4.38 14.67
N MET A 213 -8.84 3.49 15.60
CA MET A 213 -9.21 3.90 16.94
C MET A 213 -7.99 4.48 17.65
N PRO A 214 -8.05 5.72 18.16
CA PRO A 214 -6.92 6.31 18.87
C PRO A 214 -6.53 5.45 20.09
N CYS A 215 -5.24 5.31 20.32
CA CYS A 215 -4.74 4.66 21.52
C CYS A 215 -5.11 5.46 22.77
N HIS A 216 -5.47 4.79 23.87
CA HIS A 216 -5.77 5.47 25.13
C HIS A 216 -4.55 6.17 25.73
N GLY A 217 -3.34 5.61 25.55
CA GLY A 217 -2.09 6.18 26.08
C GLY A 217 -1.55 7.34 25.25
N ASP A 218 -1.85 7.39 23.96
CA ASP A 218 -1.43 8.44 23.05
C ASP A 218 -2.41 8.55 21.86
N SER A 219 -3.25 9.58 21.85
CA SER A 219 -4.27 9.76 20.81
C SER A 219 -3.69 10.12 19.43
N SER A 220 -2.37 10.31 19.30
CA SER A 220 -1.70 10.47 18.02
C SER A 220 -1.38 9.14 17.32
N LEU A 221 -1.56 8.01 18.04
CA LEU A 221 -1.34 6.66 17.54
C LEU A 221 -2.66 5.90 17.38
N PHE A 222 -2.64 4.85 16.57
CA PHE A 222 -3.79 3.99 16.32
C PHE A 222 -3.64 2.60 16.96
N CYS A 223 -4.71 2.14 17.62
CA CYS A 223 -4.76 0.93 18.44
C CYS A 223 -5.97 0.06 18.05
N GLY A 224 -6.03 -0.30 16.77
CA GLY A 224 -7.05 -1.18 16.22
C GLY A 224 -8.42 -0.51 16.10
N GLY A 225 -9.48 -1.29 16.31
CA GLY A 225 -10.86 -0.85 16.30
C GLY A 225 -11.78 -2.01 16.69
N PRO A 226 -13.11 -1.86 16.54
CA PRO A 226 -14.03 -2.94 16.87
C PRO A 226 -13.78 -4.17 15.98
N ASN A 227 -13.40 -5.31 16.57
CA ASN A 227 -13.07 -6.53 15.83
C ASN A 227 -11.89 -6.34 14.85
N ARG A 228 -10.92 -5.49 15.21
CA ARG A 228 -9.80 -5.08 14.36
C ARG A 228 -8.54 -4.87 15.17
N LEU A 229 -7.50 -5.65 14.86
CA LEU A 229 -6.21 -5.58 15.51
C LEU A 229 -5.22 -4.78 14.67
N THR A 230 -4.56 -3.79 15.26
CA THR A 230 -3.27 -3.31 14.72
C THR A 230 -2.20 -4.30 15.15
N LEU A 231 -1.73 -5.14 14.21
CA LEU A 231 -0.92 -6.33 14.49
C LEU A 231 0.58 -6.10 14.26
N PHE A 232 1.42 -6.74 15.09
CA PHE A 232 2.88 -6.72 15.03
C PHE A 232 3.46 -8.13 15.13
N ASP A 233 4.53 -8.44 14.37
CA ASP A 233 5.36 -9.64 14.54
C ASP A 233 6.59 -9.31 15.39
N CYS A 234 6.62 -9.81 16.61
CA CYS A 234 7.67 -9.69 17.62
C CYS A 234 8.72 -10.81 17.56
N SER A 235 8.68 -11.68 16.55
CA SER A 235 9.75 -12.66 16.34
C SER A 235 11.08 -11.93 16.34
N PRO A 236 12.12 -12.45 17.04
CA PRO A 236 13.47 -11.95 16.79
C PRO A 236 13.69 -12.02 15.27
N PRO A 237 14.16 -10.94 14.62
CA PRO A 237 14.37 -10.96 13.19
C PRO A 237 15.20 -12.21 12.89
N ALA A 238 14.60 -13.15 12.17
CA ALA A 238 15.35 -14.31 11.72
C ALA A 238 16.56 -13.76 10.95
N PRO A 239 17.77 -14.29 11.14
CA PRO A 239 18.82 -14.05 10.16
C PRO A 239 18.20 -14.40 8.79
N PRO A 240 18.17 -13.47 7.82
CA PRO A 240 17.33 -13.64 6.64
C PRO A 240 17.84 -14.83 5.83
N SER A 241 17.02 -15.87 5.71
CA SER A 241 17.39 -17.10 4.97
C SER A 241 16.27 -17.65 4.07
N SER A 242 15.14 -16.94 3.92
CA SER A 242 14.06 -17.33 2.99
C SER A 242 13.04 -16.23 2.68
N CYS A 243 12.48 -16.23 1.46
CA CYS A 243 11.31 -15.48 0.98
C CYS A 243 10.04 -16.38 0.89
N GLY A 244 8.91 -16.04 1.50
CA GLY A 244 7.72 -16.92 1.49
C GLY A 244 7.01 -17.04 0.13
N THR A 245 7.03 -18.27 -0.45
CA THR A 245 6.20 -18.91 -1.52
C THR A 245 5.85 -18.20 -2.85
N PRO A 246 6.14 -18.81 -4.03
CA PRO A 246 5.68 -18.40 -5.37
C PRO A 246 4.58 -19.34 -5.90
N ALA A 247 3.74 -18.84 -6.82
CA ALA A 247 3.01 -19.72 -7.73
C ALA A 247 3.17 -19.19 -9.16
N THR A 248 3.62 -20.07 -10.05
CA THR A 248 3.79 -19.91 -11.50
C THR A 248 4.84 -18.89 -11.97
N CYS A 249 5.55 -19.26 -13.03
CA CYS A 249 6.59 -18.44 -13.67
C CYS A 249 6.03 -17.06 -14.05
N GLY A 250 6.59 -15.98 -13.50
CA GLY A 250 6.30 -14.60 -13.90
C GLY A 250 6.11 -13.60 -12.76
N SER A 251 6.79 -12.44 -12.90
CA SER A 251 6.84 -11.26 -12.03
C SER A 251 7.91 -11.32 -10.93
N PHE A 252 9.15 -11.00 -11.29
CA PHE A 252 10.23 -10.74 -10.33
C PHE A 252 10.23 -9.26 -9.95
N VAL A 253 10.33 -8.97 -8.65
CA VAL A 253 10.55 -7.59 -8.20
C VAL A 253 12.04 -7.31 -8.22
N LEU A 254 12.49 -6.56 -9.23
CA LEU A 254 13.86 -6.10 -9.32
C LEU A 254 14.10 -4.94 -8.34
N ILE A 255 15.07 -5.11 -7.46
CA ILE A 255 15.59 -4.09 -6.56
C ILE A 255 16.83 -3.51 -7.23
N SER A 256 16.77 -2.24 -7.64
CA SER A 256 17.94 -1.56 -8.21
C SER A 256 18.81 -1.00 -7.09
N ASP A 257 20.01 -1.55 -6.92
CA ASP A 257 21.00 -1.11 -5.93
C ASP A 257 22.41 -1.36 -6.48
N ALA A 258 23.32 -0.40 -6.31
CA ALA A 258 24.69 -0.51 -6.81
C ALA A 258 25.48 -1.70 -6.21
N SER A 259 25.01 -2.24 -5.09
CA SER A 259 25.58 -3.39 -4.38
C SER A 259 25.03 -4.74 -4.89
N CYS A 260 24.07 -4.72 -5.81
CA CYS A 260 23.42 -5.91 -6.37
C CYS A 260 24.15 -6.43 -7.62
N GLY A 261 25.42 -6.78 -7.45
CA GLY A 261 26.22 -7.36 -8.52
C GLY A 261 26.44 -6.44 -9.73
N PRO A 262 26.90 -7.00 -10.86
CA PRO A 262 27.27 -6.23 -12.06
C PRO A 262 26.11 -5.47 -12.71
N LEU A 263 24.90 -6.03 -12.62
CA LEU A 263 23.67 -5.45 -13.15
C LEU A 263 23.04 -4.43 -12.20
N GLN A 264 23.58 -4.28 -10.98
CA GLN A 264 23.02 -3.40 -9.94
C GLN A 264 21.54 -3.71 -9.66
N GLN A 265 21.16 -4.98 -9.78
CA GLN A 265 19.80 -5.44 -9.63
C GLN A 265 19.78 -6.73 -8.82
N CYS A 266 18.94 -6.81 -7.79
CA CYS A 266 18.67 -8.04 -7.06
C CYS A 266 17.22 -8.44 -7.22
N THR A 267 16.92 -9.71 -7.00
CA THR A 267 15.55 -10.19 -6.92
C THR A 267 15.43 -11.31 -5.90
N CYS A 268 14.22 -11.49 -5.39
CA CYS A 268 13.83 -12.73 -4.74
C CYS A 268 13.60 -13.80 -5.81
N ALA A 269 14.18 -14.98 -5.60
CA ALA A 269 14.16 -16.12 -6.50
C ALA A 269 14.06 -17.43 -5.73
N PHE A 270 13.99 -18.55 -6.44
CA PHE A 270 14.10 -19.90 -5.87
C PHE A 270 15.39 -20.55 -6.32
N ASP A 271 16.10 -21.14 -5.37
CA ASP A 271 17.22 -22.03 -5.63
C ASP A 271 16.72 -23.40 -6.14
N ALA A 272 17.65 -24.26 -6.57
CA ALA A 272 17.32 -25.59 -7.07
C ALA A 272 16.79 -26.55 -5.98
N ASP A 273 17.04 -26.25 -4.70
CA ASP A 273 16.48 -26.97 -3.56
C ASP A 273 15.04 -26.50 -3.21
N GLY A 274 14.52 -25.50 -3.94
CA GLY A 274 13.22 -24.89 -3.68
C GLY A 274 13.21 -23.93 -2.50
N ARG A 275 14.38 -23.54 -1.97
CA ARG A 275 14.48 -22.46 -1.01
C ARG A 275 14.38 -21.14 -1.74
N SER A 276 13.72 -20.21 -1.10
CA SER A 276 13.68 -18.84 -1.55
C SER A 276 14.93 -18.09 -1.13
N VAL A 277 15.53 -17.39 -2.06
CA VAL A 277 16.81 -16.72 -1.87
C VAL A 277 16.74 -15.34 -2.50
N CYS A 278 17.36 -14.36 -1.86
CA CYS A 278 17.67 -13.10 -2.53
C CYS A 278 18.94 -13.33 -3.35
N VAL A 279 18.89 -13.04 -4.64
CA VAL A 279 20.01 -13.25 -5.56
C VAL A 279 20.28 -11.99 -6.35
N GLU A 280 21.53 -11.84 -6.78
CA GLU A 280 21.89 -10.88 -7.81
C GLU A 280 21.20 -11.28 -9.11
N ASN A 281 20.62 -10.30 -9.82
CA ASN A 281 20.16 -10.49 -11.17
C ASN A 281 21.38 -10.76 -12.06
N THR A 282 21.21 -11.64 -13.04
CA THR A 282 22.32 -12.05 -13.91
C THR A 282 21.88 -12.22 -15.37
N TYR A 283 22.79 -12.62 -16.24
CA TYR A 283 22.58 -12.86 -17.66
C TYR A 283 22.24 -14.33 -17.95
N CYS A 284 21.44 -14.57 -19.00
CA CYS A 284 21.21 -15.95 -19.47
C CYS A 284 22.46 -16.66 -20.03
N SER A 285 23.56 -15.94 -20.24
CA SER A 285 24.86 -16.49 -20.63
C SER A 285 25.65 -17.09 -19.47
N ASP A 286 25.23 -16.86 -18.23
CA ASP A 286 25.88 -17.44 -17.06
C ASP A 286 25.72 -18.96 -17.02
N PRO A 287 26.59 -19.69 -16.28
CA PRO A 287 26.57 -21.14 -16.25
C PRO A 287 25.19 -21.69 -15.89
N ALA A 288 24.69 -22.59 -16.75
CA ALA A 288 23.44 -23.29 -16.47
C ALA A 288 23.63 -24.29 -15.32
N CYS A 289 22.57 -24.51 -14.54
CA CYS A 289 22.61 -25.37 -13.37
C CYS A 289 21.31 -26.13 -13.14
N THR A 290 21.41 -27.19 -12.36
CA THR A 290 20.29 -28.01 -11.87
C THR A 290 20.31 -28.20 -10.36
N SER A 291 21.42 -27.85 -9.70
CA SER A 291 21.59 -27.85 -8.24
C SER A 291 22.54 -26.72 -7.82
N ASP A 292 22.47 -26.28 -6.56
CA ASP A 292 23.37 -25.23 -6.05
C ASP A 292 24.85 -25.63 -6.10
N ALA A 293 25.13 -26.94 -6.05
CA ALA A 293 26.49 -27.47 -6.15
C ALA A 293 27.13 -27.19 -7.53
N ASP A 294 26.34 -26.92 -8.56
CA ASP A 294 26.82 -26.61 -9.91
C ASP A 294 27.45 -25.21 -9.98
N CYS A 295 27.15 -24.32 -9.03
CA CYS A 295 27.47 -22.89 -9.08
C CYS A 295 28.75 -22.48 -8.35
N GLY A 296 29.55 -23.45 -7.91
CA GLY A 296 30.80 -23.20 -7.20
C GLY A 296 30.60 -22.65 -5.77
N ALA A 297 31.72 -22.33 -5.09
CA ALA A 297 31.67 -21.94 -3.69
C ALA A 297 30.93 -20.60 -3.50
N GLY A 298 29.80 -20.64 -2.77
CA GLY A 298 28.98 -19.47 -2.46
C GLY A 298 27.98 -19.09 -3.55
N GLY A 299 27.93 -19.82 -4.67
CA GLY A 299 26.90 -19.65 -5.70
C GLY A 299 25.63 -20.44 -5.37
N VAL A 300 24.52 -20.03 -5.97
CA VAL A 300 23.21 -20.70 -5.89
C VAL A 300 22.62 -20.84 -7.29
N CYS A 301 21.84 -21.90 -7.49
CA CYS A 301 21.22 -22.17 -8.77
C CYS A 301 19.82 -21.57 -8.83
N TRP A 302 19.64 -20.44 -9.52
CA TRP A 302 18.32 -19.85 -9.70
C TRP A 302 17.49 -20.70 -10.67
N ALA A 303 16.63 -21.55 -10.12
CA ALA A 303 15.91 -22.61 -10.84
C ALA A 303 14.70 -22.10 -11.65
N GLN A 304 14.16 -20.93 -11.30
CA GLN A 304 12.99 -20.31 -11.93
C GLN A 304 13.39 -19.05 -12.70
N SER A 305 14.38 -19.11 -13.58
CA SER A 305 14.81 -17.94 -14.37
C SER A 305 13.97 -17.77 -15.65
N CYS A 306 13.99 -16.59 -16.28
CA CYS A 306 13.40 -16.39 -17.61
C CYS A 306 14.23 -16.98 -18.76
N CYS A 307 15.41 -17.55 -18.48
CA CYS A 307 16.31 -18.11 -19.48
C CYS A 307 15.90 -19.49 -19.99
N GLY A 308 14.78 -20.05 -19.50
CA GLY A 308 14.31 -21.39 -19.85
C GLY A 308 15.11 -22.53 -19.21
N GLN A 309 16.05 -22.21 -18.33
CA GLN A 309 16.90 -23.14 -17.58
C GLN A 309 17.34 -22.52 -16.25
N GLY A 310 17.87 -23.32 -15.32
CA GLY A 310 18.51 -22.79 -14.11
C GLY A 310 19.80 -22.06 -14.46
N VAL A 311 20.07 -20.94 -13.79
CA VAL A 311 21.28 -20.14 -14.02
C VAL A 311 21.99 -19.87 -12.71
N CYS A 312 23.31 -20.03 -12.67
CA CYS A 312 24.11 -19.75 -11.50
C CYS A 312 24.19 -18.26 -11.22
N THR A 313 24.00 -17.90 -9.95
CA THR A 313 24.11 -16.52 -9.45
C THR A 313 24.61 -16.52 -8.01
N PHE A 314 24.82 -15.35 -7.43
CA PHE A 314 25.25 -15.19 -6.04
C PHE A 314 24.09 -14.70 -5.15
N PRO A 315 24.02 -15.16 -3.90
CA PRO A 315 23.07 -14.66 -2.93
C PRO A 315 23.39 -13.21 -2.57
N SER A 316 22.36 -12.40 -2.36
CA SER A 316 22.47 -11.01 -1.92
C SER A 316 21.73 -10.80 -0.60
N SER A 317 22.20 -9.84 0.20
CA SER A 317 21.52 -9.38 1.41
C SER A 317 20.61 -8.16 1.17
N ILE A 318 20.58 -7.63 -0.06
CA ILE A 318 19.90 -6.35 -0.37
C ILE A 318 18.38 -6.48 -0.34
N CYS A 319 17.80 -7.68 -0.54
CA CYS A 319 16.35 -7.89 -0.51
C CYS A 319 15.73 -7.90 0.91
N ALA A 320 16.37 -7.30 1.90
CA ALA A 320 15.94 -7.34 3.30
C ALA A 320 14.76 -6.40 3.58
N ASN A 321 13.52 -6.83 3.30
CA ASN A 321 12.24 -6.49 3.99
C ASN A 321 11.02 -7.07 3.21
N PRO A 322 10.59 -8.31 3.48
CA PRO A 322 9.55 -8.97 2.67
C PRO A 322 8.11 -8.50 2.93
N ALA A 323 7.82 -7.76 4.00
CA ALA A 323 6.45 -7.30 4.31
C ALA A 323 5.95 -6.19 3.36
N ARG A 324 6.86 -5.49 2.67
CA ARG A 324 6.52 -4.46 1.68
C ARG A 324 6.49 -4.95 0.23
N LEU A 325 6.94 -6.19 -0.04
CA LEU A 325 7.09 -6.69 -1.40
C LEU A 325 5.93 -7.58 -1.86
N MET A 326 4.97 -7.92 -0.98
CA MET A 326 3.79 -8.70 -1.34
C MET A 326 2.59 -7.88 -1.87
N PHE A 327 2.76 -6.59 -2.18
CA PHE A 327 1.72 -5.79 -2.85
C PHE A 327 2.18 -5.07 -4.14
N ARG A 328 3.39 -5.35 -4.62
CA ARG A 328 3.89 -4.78 -5.88
C ARG A 328 3.72 -5.76 -7.04
N GLY A 329 2.51 -5.78 -7.61
CA GLY A 329 2.22 -6.37 -8.92
C GLY A 329 1.38 -5.38 -9.74
N VAL A 330 2.03 -4.63 -10.62
CA VAL A 330 1.38 -3.68 -11.55
C VAL A 330 0.94 -4.42 -12.83
N GLN A 331 0.05 -3.75 -13.56
CA GLN A 331 -0.93 -4.17 -14.56
C GLN A 331 -0.45 -4.91 -15.84
N ASN A 332 -1.45 -5.46 -16.54
CA ASN A 332 -1.42 -6.50 -17.57
C ASN A 332 -1.19 -6.04 -19.03
N SER A 333 -0.58 -4.88 -19.31
CA SER A 333 -0.56 -4.32 -20.69
C SER A 333 0.82 -4.22 -21.39
N GLU A 334 1.92 -4.65 -20.77
CA GLU A 334 3.27 -4.59 -21.40
C GLU A 334 3.93 -5.98 -21.50
N ARG A 335 3.18 -7.01 -21.96
CA ARG A 335 3.78 -8.32 -22.27
C ARG A 335 4.60 -8.30 -23.57
N SER A 336 5.69 -7.54 -23.58
CA SER A 336 6.71 -7.68 -24.63
C SER A 336 8.17 -7.56 -24.19
N GLU A 337 8.53 -7.33 -22.91
CA GLU A 337 9.95 -7.35 -22.50
C GLU A 337 10.15 -8.08 -21.15
N CYS A 338 11.12 -8.99 -21.09
CA CYS A 338 11.37 -9.94 -19.99
C CYS A 338 11.86 -9.25 -18.70
N THR A 339 11.38 -9.69 -17.53
CA THR A 339 11.67 -9.05 -16.23
C THR A 339 12.40 -9.98 -15.24
N GLY A 340 13.61 -10.46 -15.58
CA GLY A 340 14.53 -11.15 -14.66
C GLY A 340 15.33 -12.30 -15.29
N ALA A 341 16.62 -12.44 -14.93
CA ALA A 341 17.68 -13.12 -15.69
C ALA A 341 17.65 -12.67 -17.17
N TYR A 342 18.22 -11.50 -17.39
CA TYR A 342 17.94 -10.63 -18.53
C TYR A 342 18.41 -11.23 -19.87
N CYS A 343 17.69 -10.89 -20.96
CA CYS A 343 18.08 -11.18 -22.35
C CYS A 343 18.42 -9.88 -23.10
N GLU A 344 19.58 -9.84 -23.75
CA GLU A 344 19.76 -9.19 -25.06
C GLU A 344 19.81 -10.27 -26.15
#